data_AF-A0A6A0GZG7-F1
#
_entry.id   AF-A0A6A0GZG7-F1
#
_cell.length_a   1.000
_cell.length_b   1.000
_cell.length_c   1.000
_cell.angle_alpha   90.00
_cell.angle_beta   90.00
_cell.angle_gamma   90.00
#
_symmetry.space_group_name_H-M   'P 1'
#
loop_
_entity.id
_entity.type
_entity.pdbx_description
1 polymer ?
#
loop_
_entity_poly.entity_id
_entity_poly.type
_entity_poly.pdbx_seq_one_letter_code
_entity_poly.pdbx_strand_id
1 'polypeptide(L)'
;MDYPVDLYYLMDLSNSMRDDKENLANLGKSLAETMRNLTSQFKLGFGSYVDKVVMPYANIHPLRIQSPCTDCATPYSFRNNLPLDADYRKFTEYVRKTPISGNVDAPEGGLDALLQAMVCWEQIGWRKQARRLLILSTDATFHHAGDGRLAGIVTPHDGRCYLNATGEYTHYDRLDYPSIAQVVLRW
;
A
#
# COMPACT_ATOMS: atom_id res chain seq x y z
N MET A 1 13.44 22.91 -17.34
CA MET A 1 13.52 21.53 -17.86
C MET A 1 12.33 20.78 -17.32
N ASP A 2 11.49 20.25 -18.20
CA ASP A 2 10.33 19.45 -17.83
C ASP A 2 10.77 18.00 -17.60
N TYR A 3 10.88 17.59 -16.34
CA TYR A 3 11.38 16.26 -15.96
C TYR A 3 10.23 15.38 -15.45
N PRO A 4 10.07 14.14 -15.94
CA PRO A 4 9.01 13.23 -15.52
C PRO A 4 8.94 13.00 -14.01
N VAL A 5 7.73 12.99 -13.46
CA VAL A 5 7.47 12.65 -12.04
C VAL A 5 6.45 11.52 -11.96
N ASP A 6 6.82 10.45 -11.26
CA ASP A 6 5.93 9.37 -10.85
C ASP A 6 5.69 9.50 -9.35
N LEU A 7 4.42 9.59 -8.93
CA LEU A 7 4.04 9.59 -7.52
C LEU A 7 3.13 8.39 -7.25
N TYR A 8 3.56 7.51 -6.36
CA TYR A 8 2.75 6.40 -5.89
C TYR A 8 2.35 6.64 -4.43
N TYR A 9 1.05 6.78 -4.20
CA TYR A 9 0.50 7.04 -2.87
C TYR A 9 0.08 5.71 -2.25
N LEU A 10 0.70 5.37 -1.12
CA LEU A 10 0.46 4.16 -0.37
C LEU A 10 -0.25 4.50 0.94
N MET A 11 -1.52 4.13 1.02
CA MET A 11 -2.39 4.50 2.13
C MET A 11 -2.73 3.30 3.01
N ASP A 12 -2.56 3.48 4.30
CA ASP A 12 -3.16 2.62 5.32
C ASP A 12 -4.69 2.74 5.26
N LEU A 13 -5.38 1.60 5.11
CA LEU A 13 -6.83 1.52 5.12
C LEU A 13 -7.35 0.66 6.30
N SER A 14 -6.61 0.65 7.41
CA SER A 14 -7.12 0.26 8.72
C SER A 14 -8.33 1.12 9.12
N ASN A 15 -9.09 0.67 10.12
CA ASN A 15 -10.38 1.29 10.44
C ASN A 15 -10.26 2.73 10.95
N SER A 16 -9.12 3.12 11.50
CA SER A 16 -8.85 4.48 11.98
C SER A 16 -8.70 5.49 10.85
N MET A 17 -8.22 5.07 9.67
CA MET A 17 -7.96 5.93 8.51
C MET A 17 -9.22 6.32 7.70
N ARG A 18 -10.41 6.14 8.26
CA ARG A 18 -11.69 6.26 7.53
C ARG A 18 -11.97 7.68 7.04
N ASP A 19 -11.79 8.67 7.90
CA ASP A 19 -11.96 10.09 7.60
C ASP A 19 -10.81 10.63 6.71
N ASP A 20 -9.58 10.17 6.95
CA ASP A 20 -8.42 10.51 6.11
C ASP A 20 -8.59 10.12 4.64
N LYS A 21 -9.29 9.00 4.38
CA LYS A 21 -9.59 8.56 3.00
C LYS A 21 -10.39 9.60 2.22
N GLU A 22 -11.35 10.25 2.88
CA GLU A 22 -12.17 11.29 2.24
C GLU A 22 -11.32 12.52 1.91
N ASN A 23 -10.42 12.90 2.82
CA ASN A 23 -9.47 13.99 2.61
C ASN A 23 -8.51 13.68 1.45
N LEU A 24 -7.97 12.46 1.38
CA LEU A 24 -7.07 12.05 0.30
C LEU A 24 -7.76 12.09 -1.08
N ALA A 25 -9.01 11.64 -1.16
CA ALA A 25 -9.76 11.67 -2.41
C ALA A 25 -9.88 13.10 -2.97
N ASN A 26 -10.07 14.09 -2.09
CA ASN A 26 -10.15 15.49 -2.45
C ASN A 26 -8.76 16.08 -2.78
N LEU A 27 -7.72 15.66 -2.05
CA LEU A 27 -6.33 16.07 -2.29
C LEU A 27 -5.81 15.63 -3.67
N GLY A 28 -6.22 14.46 -4.16
CA GLY A 28 -5.74 13.92 -5.44
C GLY A 28 -5.91 14.87 -6.62
N LYS A 29 -7.01 15.62 -6.67
CA LYS A 29 -7.25 16.65 -7.69
C LYS A 29 -6.28 17.83 -7.55
N SER A 30 -6.22 18.43 -6.36
CA SER A 30 -5.37 19.59 -6.10
C SER A 30 -3.88 19.28 -6.28
N LEU A 31 -3.45 18.08 -5.88
CA LEU A 31 -2.09 17.59 -6.09
C LEU A 31 -1.78 17.49 -7.58
N ALA A 32 -2.67 16.87 -8.36
CA ALA A 32 -2.46 16.72 -9.81
C ALA A 32 -2.44 18.07 -10.54
N GLU A 33 -3.33 19.00 -10.18
CA GLU A 33 -3.35 20.36 -10.73
C GLU A 33 -2.05 21.11 -10.40
N THR A 34 -1.57 21.01 -9.16
CA THR A 34 -0.30 21.62 -8.73
C THR A 34 0.89 21.02 -9.47
N MET A 35 0.95 19.69 -9.57
CA MET A 35 2.06 18.98 -10.23
C MET A 35 2.10 19.24 -11.73
N ARG A 36 0.95 19.41 -12.39
CA ARG A 36 0.87 19.79 -13.81
C ARG A 36 1.45 21.17 -14.12
N ASN A 37 1.48 22.07 -13.14
CA ASN A 37 2.17 23.36 -13.27
C ASN A 37 3.70 23.23 -13.19
N LEU A 38 4.21 22.11 -12.64
CA LEU A 38 5.65 21.85 -12.48
C LEU A 38 6.21 20.96 -13.59
N THR A 39 5.44 19.99 -14.06
CA THR A 39 5.82 19.08 -15.15
C THR A 39 4.62 18.69 -16.00
N SER A 40 4.82 18.54 -17.32
CA SER A 40 3.79 18.00 -18.20
C SER A 40 3.66 16.47 -18.11
N GLN A 41 4.64 15.82 -17.46
CA GLN A 41 4.81 14.36 -17.43
C GLN A 41 4.60 13.80 -16.02
N PHE A 42 3.43 14.03 -15.45
CA PHE A 42 3.05 13.52 -14.14
C PHE A 42 2.22 12.23 -14.23
N LYS A 43 2.60 11.21 -13.47
CA LYS A 43 1.77 10.02 -13.21
C LYS A 43 1.49 9.86 -11.73
N LEU A 44 0.27 9.44 -11.42
CA LEU A 44 -0.21 9.23 -10.07
C LEU A 44 -0.77 7.81 -9.95
N GLY A 45 -0.31 7.06 -8.95
CA GLY A 45 -0.76 5.71 -8.63
C GLY A 45 -1.25 5.63 -7.19
N PHE A 46 -1.99 4.57 -6.88
CA PHE A 46 -2.59 4.34 -5.57
C PHE A 46 -2.41 2.87 -5.16
N GLY A 47 -1.91 2.66 -3.96
CA GLY A 47 -1.89 1.37 -3.28
C GLY A 47 -2.47 1.49 -1.89
N SER A 48 -2.96 0.38 -1.36
CA SER A 48 -3.50 0.31 -0.01
C SER A 48 -2.96 -0.89 0.75
N TYR A 49 -2.90 -0.78 2.07
CA TYR A 49 -2.47 -1.84 2.95
C TYR A 49 -3.22 -1.83 4.28
N VAL A 50 -3.18 -2.97 4.97
CA VAL A 50 -3.61 -3.14 6.36
C VAL A 50 -2.52 -3.97 7.03
N ASP A 51 -2.68 -5.29 7.10
CA ASP A 51 -1.69 -6.18 7.68
C ASP A 51 -1.80 -7.63 7.16
N LYS A 52 -0.86 -8.48 7.57
CA LYS A 52 -0.85 -9.91 7.25
C LYS A 52 -2.15 -10.57 7.71
N VAL A 53 -2.79 -11.32 6.83
CA VAL A 53 -4.08 -11.99 7.11
C VAL A 53 -3.86 -13.32 7.84
N VAL A 54 -3.20 -13.26 8.99
CA VAL A 54 -2.87 -14.41 9.85
C VAL A 54 -3.00 -14.01 11.31
N MET A 55 -3.29 -14.97 12.20
CA MET A 55 -3.22 -14.72 13.64
C MET A 55 -1.75 -14.46 14.06
N PRO A 56 -1.46 -13.55 15.00
CA PRO A 56 -2.43 -12.78 15.79
C PRO A 56 -2.88 -11.44 15.18
N TYR A 57 -2.34 -11.03 14.03
CA TYR A 57 -2.59 -9.71 13.43
C TYR A 57 -4.02 -9.57 12.90
N ALA A 58 -4.55 -10.60 12.25
CA ALA A 58 -5.92 -10.63 11.77
C ALA A 58 -6.74 -11.74 12.42
N ASN A 59 -8.03 -11.47 12.67
CA ASN A 59 -8.95 -12.47 13.20
C ASN A 59 -9.43 -13.42 12.10
N ILE A 60 -8.89 -14.63 12.07
CA ILE A 60 -9.20 -15.66 11.06
C ILE A 60 -10.49 -16.44 11.32
N HIS A 61 -11.23 -16.13 12.39
CA HIS A 61 -12.53 -16.77 12.64
C HIS A 61 -13.48 -16.47 11.47
N PRO A 62 -14.23 -17.45 10.91
CA PRO A 62 -14.99 -17.27 9.67
C PRO A 62 -15.94 -16.07 9.65
N LEU A 63 -16.57 -15.75 10.78
CA LEU A 63 -17.46 -14.59 10.91
C LEU A 63 -16.72 -13.25 10.99
N ARG A 64 -15.48 -13.25 11.50
CA ARG A 64 -14.69 -12.02 11.72
C ARG A 64 -13.81 -11.69 10.51
N ILE A 65 -13.32 -12.70 9.80
CA ILE A 65 -12.54 -12.47 8.57
C ILE A 65 -13.39 -11.89 7.44
N GLN A 66 -14.68 -12.25 7.37
CA GLN A 66 -15.62 -11.72 6.38
C GLN A 66 -16.02 -10.26 6.66
N SER A 67 -16.08 -9.88 7.94
CA SER A 67 -16.43 -8.52 8.38
C SER A 67 -15.63 -8.19 9.65
N PRO A 68 -14.40 -7.66 9.50
CA PRO A 68 -13.56 -7.31 10.64
C PRO A 68 -14.14 -6.13 11.43
N CYS A 69 -14.88 -5.27 10.75
CA CYS A 69 -15.63 -4.14 11.30
C CYS A 69 -16.88 -3.84 10.47
N THR A 70 -17.75 -2.97 11.00
CA THR A 70 -18.97 -2.51 10.31
C THR A 70 -18.61 -1.76 9.03
N ASP A 71 -19.20 -2.19 7.91
CA ASP A 71 -19.00 -1.66 6.56
C ASP A 71 -17.54 -1.71 6.07
N CYS A 72 -16.79 -2.70 6.54
CA CYS A 72 -15.39 -2.91 6.19
C CYS A 72 -15.22 -4.09 5.22
N ALA A 73 -14.22 -3.98 4.34
CA ALA A 73 -13.77 -5.11 3.53
C ALA A 73 -12.99 -6.13 4.37
N THR A 74 -12.91 -7.35 3.83
CA THR A 74 -12.06 -8.42 4.36
C THR A 74 -10.61 -7.95 4.49
N PRO A 75 -9.88 -8.36 5.54
CA PRO A 75 -8.48 -7.99 5.72
C PRO A 75 -7.60 -8.41 4.54
N TYR A 76 -6.56 -7.63 4.27
CA TYR A 76 -5.56 -7.90 3.24
C TYR A 76 -4.25 -7.22 3.61
N SER A 77 -3.12 -7.75 3.13
CA SER A 77 -1.81 -7.16 3.43
C SER A 77 -1.49 -5.95 2.56
N PHE A 78 -1.38 -6.14 1.23
CA PHE A 78 -1.12 -5.05 0.29
C PHE A 78 -1.87 -5.26 -1.03
N ARG A 79 -2.37 -4.16 -1.60
CA ARG A 79 -2.99 -4.09 -2.92
C ARG A 79 -2.42 -2.92 -3.71
N ASN A 80 -2.00 -3.20 -4.94
CA ASN A 80 -1.80 -2.18 -5.97
C ASN A 80 -3.14 -1.87 -6.65
N ASN A 81 -3.89 -0.94 -6.07
CA ASN A 81 -5.24 -0.59 -6.55
C ASN A 81 -5.22 0.10 -7.92
N LEU A 82 -4.28 1.02 -8.14
CA LEU A 82 -4.11 1.77 -9.37
C LEU A 82 -2.61 1.86 -9.71
N PRO A 83 -2.15 1.15 -10.75
CA PRO A 83 -0.84 1.40 -11.34
C PRO A 83 -0.68 2.87 -11.77
N LEU A 84 0.56 3.34 -11.88
CA LEU A 84 0.87 4.72 -12.26
C LEU A 84 0.20 5.13 -13.58
N ASP A 85 -0.76 6.05 -13.50
CA ASP A 85 -1.56 6.52 -14.62
C ASP A 85 -1.46 8.05 -14.76
N ALA A 86 -1.61 8.57 -15.98
CA ALA A 86 -1.58 10.01 -16.26
C ALA A 86 -2.94 10.69 -15.97
N ASP A 87 -4.03 9.93 -15.93
CA ASP A 87 -5.35 10.42 -15.58
C ASP A 87 -5.58 10.40 -14.08
N TYR A 88 -5.27 11.53 -13.43
CA TYR A 88 -5.47 11.71 -11.98
C TYR A 88 -6.92 11.52 -11.53
N ARG A 89 -7.92 11.61 -12.43
CA ARG A 89 -9.32 11.39 -12.04
C ARG A 89 -9.55 9.95 -11.63
N LYS A 90 -8.81 9.00 -12.23
CA LYS A 90 -8.79 7.60 -11.79
C LYS A 90 -8.30 7.51 -10.35
N PHE A 91 -7.27 8.26 -9.96
CA PHE A 91 -6.81 8.25 -8.57
C PHE A 91 -7.95 8.58 -7.60
N THR A 92 -8.65 9.70 -7.80
CA THR A 92 -9.79 10.07 -6.94
C THR A 92 -10.89 9.02 -6.94
N GLU A 93 -11.21 8.42 -8.09
CA GLU A 93 -12.18 7.32 -8.18
C GLU A 93 -11.74 6.09 -7.38
N TYR A 94 -10.48 5.67 -7.54
CA TYR A 94 -9.92 4.50 -6.86
C TYR A 94 -9.79 4.69 -5.36
N VAL A 95 -9.40 5.88 -4.88
CA VAL A 95 -9.38 6.19 -3.44
C VAL A 95 -10.79 6.12 -2.86
N ARG A 96 -11.79 6.73 -3.52
CA ARG A 96 -13.18 6.73 -3.03
C ARG A 96 -13.77 5.32 -2.96
N LYS A 97 -13.60 4.53 -4.02
CA LYS A 97 -14.19 3.19 -4.13
C LYS A 97 -13.50 2.13 -3.28
N THR A 98 -12.25 2.35 -2.88
CA THR A 98 -11.54 1.37 -2.05
C THR A 98 -12.10 1.42 -0.62
N PRO A 99 -12.69 0.32 -0.13
CA PRO A 99 -13.25 0.28 1.21
C PRO A 99 -12.16 0.26 2.29
N ILE A 100 -12.50 0.75 3.47
CA ILE A 100 -11.71 0.56 4.68
C ILE A 100 -11.78 -0.91 5.11
N SER A 101 -10.78 -1.38 5.82
CA SER A 101 -10.70 -2.72 6.39
C SER A 101 -10.24 -2.66 7.84
N GLY A 102 -9.80 -3.78 8.42
CA GLY A 102 -9.32 -3.81 9.79
C GLY A 102 -8.61 -5.11 10.15
N ASN A 103 -7.76 -5.00 11.15
CA ASN A 103 -6.96 -6.02 11.81
C ASN A 103 -7.24 -5.96 13.33
N VAL A 104 -6.45 -6.68 14.13
CA VAL A 104 -6.67 -6.84 15.58
C VAL A 104 -5.75 -5.94 16.39
N ASP A 105 -4.48 -5.86 16.03
CA ASP A 105 -3.47 -5.06 16.71
C ASP A 105 -3.26 -3.69 16.07
N ALA A 106 -2.40 -2.88 16.68
CA ALA A 106 -2.22 -1.47 16.29
C ALA A 106 -1.11 -1.25 15.25
N PRO A 107 0.05 -1.94 15.26
CA PRO A 107 1.02 -1.79 14.18
C PRO A 107 0.49 -2.42 12.88
N GLU A 108 0.82 -1.81 11.75
CA GLU A 108 0.33 -2.25 10.44
C GLU A 108 1.46 -2.79 9.55
N GLY A 109 1.08 -3.52 8.49
CA GLY A 109 1.97 -4.14 7.51
C GLY A 109 2.57 -3.19 6.48
N GLY A 110 2.79 -1.93 6.84
CA GLY A 110 3.22 -0.88 5.89
C GLY A 110 4.55 -1.14 5.21
N LEU A 111 5.49 -1.84 5.87
CA LEU A 111 6.78 -2.17 5.26
C LEU A 111 6.68 -3.25 4.16
N ASP A 112 5.75 -4.21 4.28
CA ASP A 112 5.47 -5.18 3.19
C ASP A 112 4.99 -4.42 1.96
N ALA A 113 4.00 -3.55 2.16
CA ALA A 113 3.40 -2.75 1.11
C ALA A 113 4.41 -1.82 0.43
N LEU A 114 5.25 -1.15 1.23
CA LEU A 114 6.33 -0.28 0.76
C LEU A 114 7.31 -1.07 -0.10
N LEU A 115 7.81 -2.21 0.39
CA LEU A 115 8.78 -3.01 -0.36
C LEU A 115 8.18 -3.55 -1.67
N GLN A 116 6.95 -4.07 -1.65
CA GLN A 116 6.29 -4.55 -2.87
C GLN A 116 6.09 -3.43 -3.90
N ALA A 117 5.69 -2.22 -3.47
CA ALA A 117 5.58 -1.06 -4.35
C ALA A 117 6.93 -0.62 -4.96
N MET A 118 8.05 -0.89 -4.27
CA MET A 118 9.40 -0.58 -4.77
C MET A 118 9.90 -1.62 -5.77
N VAL A 119 9.71 -2.92 -5.49
CA VAL A 119 10.32 -4.00 -6.28
C VAL A 119 9.46 -4.48 -7.44
N CYS A 120 8.13 -4.27 -7.39
CA CYS A 120 7.20 -4.63 -8.47
C CYS A 120 7.16 -3.58 -9.58
N TRP A 121 8.32 -3.33 -10.19
CA TRP A 121 8.54 -2.22 -11.12
C TRP A 121 7.49 -2.17 -12.23
N GLU A 122 7.23 -3.30 -12.87
CA GLU A 122 6.31 -3.41 -14.02
C GLU A 122 4.85 -3.27 -13.61
N GLN A 123 4.44 -3.90 -12.51
CA GLN A 123 3.07 -3.89 -12.01
C GLN A 123 2.67 -2.50 -11.47
N ILE A 124 3.61 -1.80 -10.81
CA ILE A 124 3.38 -0.42 -10.37
C ILE A 124 3.50 0.56 -11.55
N GLY A 125 4.38 0.27 -12.52
CA GLY A 125 4.52 1.06 -13.75
C GLY A 125 5.51 2.22 -13.65
N TRP A 126 6.53 2.11 -12.79
CA TRP A 126 7.54 3.17 -12.64
C TRP A 126 8.35 3.36 -13.93
N ARG A 127 8.59 4.62 -14.32
CA ARG A 127 9.47 4.94 -15.46
C ARG A 127 10.93 4.83 -15.05
N LYS A 128 11.77 4.38 -16.00
CA LYS A 128 13.24 4.30 -15.80
C LYS A 128 13.90 5.66 -15.60
N GLN A 129 13.38 6.70 -16.23
CA GLN A 129 13.93 8.06 -16.21
C GLN A 129 12.88 9.04 -15.71
N ALA A 130 12.59 8.97 -14.42
CA ALA A 130 11.66 9.86 -13.74
C ALA A 130 12.07 10.06 -12.29
N ARG A 131 11.62 11.16 -11.70
CA ARG A 131 11.64 11.31 -10.25
C ARG A 131 10.54 10.42 -9.69
N ARG A 132 10.93 9.41 -8.91
CA ARG A 132 10.03 8.45 -8.28
C ARG A 132 9.79 8.89 -6.85
N LEU A 133 8.53 9.18 -6.52
CA LEU A 133 8.08 9.59 -5.20
C LEU A 133 7.12 8.52 -4.68
N LEU A 134 7.42 7.96 -3.52
CA LEU A 134 6.55 7.00 -2.84
C LEU A 134 6.16 7.62 -1.51
N ILE A 135 4.87 7.85 -1.30
CA ILE A 135 4.33 8.46 -0.08
C ILE A 135 3.62 7.36 0.70
N LEU A 136 4.12 7.05 1.89
CA LEU A 136 3.43 6.19 2.86
C LEU A 136 2.62 7.07 3.81
N SER A 137 1.32 6.82 3.94
CA SER A 137 0.43 7.51 4.89
C SER A 137 -0.20 6.51 5.83
N THR A 138 -0.12 6.76 7.14
CA THR A 138 -0.70 5.96 8.22
C THR A 138 -0.76 6.81 9.49
N ASP A 139 -1.67 6.48 10.40
CA ASP A 139 -1.77 7.00 11.76
C ASP A 139 -1.20 6.02 12.82
N ALA A 140 -0.64 4.90 12.36
CA ALA A 140 -0.15 3.81 13.19
C ALA A 140 1.38 3.60 13.08
N THR A 141 1.92 2.79 13.99
CA THR A 141 3.27 2.25 13.88
C THR A 141 3.32 1.13 12.83
N PHE A 142 4.52 0.63 12.49
CA PHE A 142 4.68 -0.45 11.51
C PHE A 142 5.27 -1.71 12.15
N HIS A 143 4.88 -2.86 11.62
CA HIS A 143 5.60 -4.11 11.83
C HIS A 143 6.90 -4.17 11.01
N HIS A 144 7.88 -4.88 11.54
CA HIS A 144 9.20 -5.03 10.93
C HIS A 144 9.77 -6.44 11.13
N ALA A 145 10.87 -6.74 10.45
CA ALA A 145 11.52 -8.05 10.50
C ALA A 145 11.68 -8.56 11.94
N GLY A 146 11.24 -9.79 12.16
CA GLY A 146 11.17 -10.46 13.46
C GLY A 146 9.77 -10.55 14.03
N ASP A 147 8.88 -9.60 13.71
CA ASP A 147 7.52 -9.56 14.26
C ASP A 147 6.71 -10.77 13.76
N GLY A 148 6.85 -11.17 12.49
CA GLY A 148 6.17 -12.31 11.85
C GLY A 148 6.30 -13.62 12.60
N ARG A 149 7.31 -13.76 13.48
CA ARG A 149 7.51 -14.94 14.33
C ARG A 149 6.31 -15.22 15.24
N LEU A 150 5.55 -14.21 15.66
CA LEU A 150 4.32 -14.39 16.45
C LEU A 150 3.23 -15.17 15.67
N ALA A 151 3.24 -15.07 14.34
CA ALA A 151 2.37 -15.80 13.44
C ALA A 151 2.99 -17.10 12.89
N GLY A 152 4.17 -17.50 13.40
CA GLY A 152 4.92 -18.64 12.89
C GLY A 152 5.64 -18.37 11.55
N ILE A 153 5.68 -17.12 11.09
CA ILE A 153 6.37 -16.73 9.87
C ILE A 153 7.83 -16.41 10.23
N VAL A 154 8.73 -17.31 9.88
CA VAL A 154 10.16 -17.23 10.26
C VAL A 154 11.10 -17.03 9.08
N THR A 155 10.57 -17.10 7.85
CA THR A 155 11.35 -16.92 6.62
C THR A 155 11.51 -15.42 6.36
N PRO A 156 12.74 -14.87 6.34
CA PRO A 156 12.96 -13.45 6.04
C PRO A 156 12.43 -13.09 4.65
N HIS A 157 11.94 -11.85 4.49
CA HIS A 157 11.57 -11.34 3.18
C HIS A 157 12.78 -11.37 2.22
N ASP A 158 12.62 -11.82 0.98
CA ASP A 158 13.74 -11.97 0.03
C ASP A 158 13.94 -10.74 -0.90
N GLY A 159 12.97 -9.82 -0.89
CA GLY A 159 12.99 -8.57 -1.65
C GLY A 159 12.55 -8.73 -3.09
N ARG A 160 11.75 -9.76 -3.41
CA ARG A 160 11.17 -9.97 -4.74
C ARG A 160 9.72 -9.51 -4.81
N CYS A 161 9.26 -9.33 -6.04
CA CYS A 161 7.87 -8.98 -6.34
C CYS A 161 6.95 -10.20 -6.27
N TYR A 162 5.83 -10.06 -5.58
CA TYR A 162 4.84 -11.12 -5.35
C TYR A 162 3.39 -10.64 -5.50
N LEU A 163 3.16 -9.73 -6.46
CA LEU A 163 1.80 -9.33 -6.83
C LEU A 163 1.19 -10.32 -7.83
N ASN A 164 -0.05 -10.72 -7.58
CA ASN A 164 -0.84 -11.48 -8.55
C ASN A 164 -1.37 -10.58 -9.68
N ALA A 165 -2.12 -11.18 -10.62
CA ALA A 165 -2.69 -10.46 -11.76
C ALA A 165 -3.70 -9.36 -11.37
N THR A 166 -4.27 -9.40 -10.17
CA THR A 166 -5.18 -8.38 -9.64
C THR A 166 -4.46 -7.34 -8.77
N GLY A 167 -3.13 -7.41 -8.66
CA GLY A 167 -2.32 -6.47 -7.88
C GLY A 167 -2.28 -6.75 -6.38
N GLU A 168 -2.73 -7.91 -5.90
CA GLU A 168 -2.66 -8.26 -4.48
C GLU A 168 -1.35 -8.98 -4.12
N TYR A 169 -0.77 -8.64 -2.97
CA TYR A 169 0.39 -9.32 -2.43
C TYR A 169 0.02 -10.72 -1.93
N THR A 170 0.77 -11.73 -2.39
CA THR A 170 0.41 -13.15 -2.20
C THR A 170 1.27 -13.88 -1.16
N HIS A 171 2.36 -13.29 -0.69
CA HIS A 171 3.34 -13.96 0.18
C HIS A 171 3.29 -13.46 1.64
N TYR A 172 2.24 -12.73 2.01
CA TYR A 172 2.09 -12.15 3.35
C TYR A 172 2.13 -13.20 4.48
N ASP A 173 1.73 -14.44 4.20
CA ASP A 173 1.68 -15.58 5.14
C ASP A 173 2.93 -16.48 5.08
N ARG A 174 3.88 -16.19 4.18
CA ARG A 174 5.08 -17.00 3.94
C ARG A 174 6.38 -16.29 4.26
N LEU A 175 6.41 -14.99 4.05
CA LEU A 175 7.57 -14.13 4.26
C LEU A 175 7.30 -13.17 5.41
N ASP A 176 8.27 -13.04 6.30
CA ASP A 176 8.24 -12.07 7.39
C ASP A 176 8.19 -10.64 6.84
N TYR A 177 7.85 -9.67 7.68
CA TYR A 177 7.95 -8.27 7.32
C TYR A 177 9.40 -7.93 6.95
N PRO A 178 9.64 -7.01 6.01
CA PRO A 178 11.00 -6.62 5.68
C PRO A 178 11.61 -5.77 6.78
N SER A 179 12.92 -5.85 6.90
CA SER A 179 13.70 -4.95 7.75
C SER A 179 13.79 -3.56 7.11
N ILE A 180 14.02 -2.54 7.95
CA ILE A 180 14.29 -1.17 7.48
C ILE A 180 15.46 -1.16 6.48
N ALA A 181 16.51 -1.95 6.73
CA ALA A 181 17.65 -2.05 5.82
C ALA A 181 17.27 -2.61 4.44
N GLN A 182 16.38 -3.60 4.38
CA GLN A 182 15.91 -4.15 3.10
C GLN A 182 15.10 -3.14 2.31
N VAL A 183 14.33 -2.29 2.97
CA VAL A 183 13.62 -1.19 2.31
C VAL A 183 14.64 -0.16 1.80
N VAL A 184 15.52 0.35 2.66
CA VAL A 184 16.46 1.43 2.29
C VAL A 184 17.42 1.03 1.16
N LEU A 185 17.89 -0.22 1.13
CA LEU A 185 18.86 -0.69 0.13
C LEU A 185 18.24 -1.02 -1.25
N ARG A 186 16.92 -0.91 -1.41
CA ARG A 186 16.19 -1.36 -2.61
C ARG A 186 15.48 -0.22 -3.36
N TRP A 187 15.53 1.02 -2.89
CA TRP A 187 14.97 2.20 -3.56
C TRP A 187 15.97 2.87 -4.50
#